data_AF-P35103-F1
#
_entry.id   AF-P35103-F1
#
_cell.length_a   1.000
_cell.length_b   1.000
_cell.length_c   1.000
_cell.angle_alpha   90.00
_cell.angle_beta   90.00
_cell.angle_gamma   90.00
#
_symmetry.space_group_name_H-M   'P 1'
#
loop_
_entity.id
_entity.type
_entity.pdbx_description
1 polymer ?
#
loop_
_entity_poly.entity_id
_entity_poly.type
_entity_poly.pdbx_seq_one_letter_code
_entity_poly.pdbx_strand_id
1 'polypeptide(L)' 'MNQGRIWTVVSPTVGLPLLLGSVAAIAFAVHFAVLENTSWVAAFMNGKSVAAAPAPAAPAAPAKK' A
#
# COMPACT_ATOMS: atom_id res chain seq x y z
N MET A 1 -8.02 1.70 28.00
CA MET A 1 -6.90 2.65 27.82
C MET A 1 -7.50 4.05 27.87
N ASN A 2 -7.19 4.87 28.88
CA ASN A 2 -7.92 6.13 29.08
C ASN A 2 -7.36 7.28 28.22
N GLN A 3 -7.46 7.15 26.89
CA GLN A 3 -7.02 8.19 25.95
C GLN A 3 -8.02 9.34 25.81
N GLY A 4 -9.15 9.31 26.54
CA GLY A 4 -10.16 10.36 26.49
C GLY A 4 -9.68 11.73 26.96
N ARG A 5 -8.54 11.80 27.68
CA ARG A 5 -7.96 13.07 28.16
C ARG A 5 -7.56 14.03 27.03
N ILE A 6 -7.32 13.56 25.80
CA ILE A 6 -7.04 14.47 24.68
C ILE A 6 -8.23 15.41 24.40
N TRP A 7 -9.45 14.94 24.64
CA TRP A 7 -10.68 15.69 24.38
C TRP A 7 -10.97 16.79 25.42
N THR A 8 -10.17 16.88 26.49
CA THR A 8 -10.25 18.03 27.42
C THR A 8 -9.48 19.25 26.89
N VAL A 9 -8.61 19.07 25.89
CA VAL A 9 -7.79 20.15 25.30
C VAL A 9 -8.02 20.31 23.79
N VAL A 10 -8.58 19.31 23.11
CA VAL A 10 -9.03 19.40 21.72
C VAL A 10 -10.53 19.14 21.67
N SER A 11 -11.32 20.08 21.13
CA SER A 11 -12.77 19.88 20.98
C SER A 11 -13.07 18.70 20.03
N PRO A 12 -13.87 17.70 20.43
CA PRO A 12 -14.23 16.56 19.57
C PRO A 12 -14.81 16.96 18.22
N THR A 13 -15.60 18.04 18.17
CA THR A 13 -16.21 18.57 16.94
C THR A 13 -15.18 19.06 15.92
N VAL A 14 -13.94 19.32 16.34
CA VAL A 14 -12.84 19.74 15.45
C VAL A 14 -11.79 18.63 15.31
N GLY A 15 -11.34 18.06 16.42
CA GLY A 15 -10.25 17.08 16.42
C GLY A 15 -10.63 15.76 15.77
N LEU A 16 -11.87 15.29 15.94
CA LEU A 16 -12.30 14.02 15.34
C LEU A 16 -12.44 14.13 13.82
N PRO A 17 -13.08 15.18 13.24
CA PRO A 17 -13.06 15.40 11.81
C PRO A 17 -11.64 15.55 11.22
N LEU A 18 -10.74 16.27 11.90
CA LEU A 18 -9.35 16.40 11.43
C LEU A 18 -8.61 15.06 11.46
N LEU A 19 -8.73 14.29 12.55
CA LEU A 19 -8.09 12.98 12.67
C LEU A 19 -8.55 12.04 11.55
N LEU A 20 -9.86 11.88 11.38
CA LEU A 20 -10.42 10.99 10.36
C LEU A 20 -10.15 11.51 8.94
N GLY A 21 -10.23 12.83 8.75
CA GLY A 21 -9.90 13.48 7.47
C GLY A 21 -8.45 13.28 7.07
N SER A 22 -7.50 13.41 8.00
CA SER A 22 -6.08 13.15 7.74
C SER A 22 -5.82 11.69 7.40
N VAL A 23 -6.42 10.74 8.12
CA VAL A 23 -6.31 9.31 7.81
C VAL A 23 -6.86 9.00 6.42
N ALA A 24 -8.01 9.56 6.07
CA ALA A 24 -8.59 9.40 4.74
C ALA A 24 -7.69 10.00 3.63
N ALA A 25 -7.15 11.20 3.84
CA ALA A 25 -6.23 11.84 2.90
C ALA A 25 -4.96 11.01 2.67
N ILE A 26 -4.36 10.47 3.75
CA ILE A 26 -3.18 9.59 3.65
C ILE A 26 -3.54 8.30 2.93
N ALA A 27 -4.69 7.69 3.24
CA ALA A 27 -5.14 6.49 2.55
C ALA A 27 -5.27 6.76 1.05
N PHE A 28 -5.95 7.83 0.62
CA PHE A 28 -6.04 8.18 -0.79
C PHE A 28 -4.66 8.41 -1.42
N ALA A 29 -3.77 9.16 -0.78
CA ALA A 29 -2.43 9.42 -1.29
C ALA A 29 -1.64 8.12 -1.54
N VAL A 30 -1.68 7.17 -0.59
CA VAL A 30 -1.03 5.86 -0.75
C VAL A 30 -1.67 5.06 -1.88
N HIS A 31 -3.00 5.04 -2.00
CA HIS A 31 -3.68 4.33 -3.08
C HIS A 31 -3.34 4.93 -4.45
N PHE A 32 -3.34 6.26 -4.58
CA PHE A 32 -2.90 6.95 -5.80
C PHE A 32 -1.46 6.62 -6.15
N ALA A 33 -0.54 6.68 -5.18
CA ALA A 33 0.86 6.34 -5.40
C ALA A 33 1.05 4.90 -5.90
N VAL A 34 0.29 3.94 -5.36
CA VAL A 34 0.31 2.54 -5.83
C VAL A 34 -0.24 2.44 -7.25
N LEU A 35 -1.33 3.14 -7.58
CA LEU A 35 -1.91 3.13 -8.93
C LEU A 35 -0.97 3.75 -9.98
N GLU A 36 -0.21 4.78 -9.63
CA GLU A 36 0.74 5.45 -10.55
C GLU A 36 2.07 4.70 -10.70
N ASN A 37 2.57 4.11 -9.62
CA ASN A 37 3.93 3.55 -9.59
C ASN A 37 3.98 2.03 -9.74
N THR A 38 2.83 1.37 -9.85
CA THR A 38 2.76 -0.09 -9.99
C THR A 38 1.74 -0.53 -11.03
N SER A 39 2.05 -1.60 -11.77
CA SER A 39 1.15 -2.15 -12.80
C SER A 39 0.26 -3.29 -12.29
N TRP A 40 0.56 -3.83 -11.11
CA TRP A 40 -0.10 -5.03 -10.61
C TRP A 40 -1.56 -4.79 -10.23
N VAL A 41 -1.94 -3.60 -9.73
CA VAL A 41 -3.33 -3.31 -9.35
C VAL A 41 -4.24 -3.36 -10.58
N ALA A 42 -3.84 -2.69 -11.66
CA ALA A 42 -4.58 -2.70 -12.92
C ALA A 42 -4.65 -4.12 -13.52
N ALA A 43 -3.56 -4.87 -13.44
CA ALA A 43 -3.53 -6.27 -13.91
C ALA A 43 -4.48 -7.17 -13.08
N PHE A 44 -4.46 -7.01 -11.75
CA PHE A 44 -5.32 -7.73 -10.81
C PHE A 44 -6.81 -7.43 -11.05
N MET A 45 -7.18 -6.15 -11.17
CA MET A 45 -8.56 -5.72 -11.46
C MET A 45 -9.07 -6.19 -12.84
N ASN A 46 -8.17 -6.40 -13.81
CA ASN A 46 -8.50 -6.95 -15.12
C ASN A 46 -8.60 -8.49 -15.12
N GLY A 47 -8.33 -9.17 -14.01
CA GLY A 47 -8.33 -10.63 -13.93
C GLY A 47 -7.13 -11.29 -14.61
N LYS A 48 -6.03 -10.56 -14.82
CA LYS A 48 -4.80 -11.14 -15.37
C LYS A 48 -4.16 -12.07 -14.34
N SER A 49 -3.79 -13.27 -14.76
CA SER A 49 -3.04 -14.20 -13.91
C SER A 49 -1.64 -13.63 -13.61
N VAL A 50 -1.21 -13.76 -12.36
CA VAL A 50 0.17 -13.45 -11.98
C VAL A 50 1.07 -14.50 -12.65
N ALA A 51 2.11 -14.05 -13.36
CA ALA A 51 3.09 -14.96 -13.93
C ALA A 51 3.69 -15.82 -12.82
N ALA A 52 3.74 -17.14 -13.02
CA ALA A 52 4.44 -18.03 -12.10
C ALA A 52 5.89 -17.56 -11.95
N ALA A 53 6.41 -17.59 -10.72
CA ALA A 53 7.81 -17.22 -10.47
C ALA A 53 8.72 -18.04 -11.41
N PRO A 54 9.73 -17.41 -12.04
CA PRO A 54 10.62 -18.14 -12.94
C PRO A 54 11.31 -19.26 -12.17
N ALA A 55 11.41 -20.42 -12.81
CA ALA A 55 12.17 -21.54 -12.25
C ALA A 55 13.61 -21.07 -11.99
N PRO A 56 14.23 -21.48 -10.87
CA PRO A 56 15.61 -21.11 -10.57
C PRO A 56 16.52 -21.47 -11.73
N ALA A 57 17.44 -20.56 -12.06
CA ALA A 57 18.34 -20.71 -13.21
C ALA A 57 19.13 -22.02 -13.11
N ALA A 58 19.15 -22.79 -14.20
CA ALA A 58 19.93 -24.02 -14.26
C ALA A 58 21.44 -23.70 -14.16
N PRO A 59 22.23 -24.54 -13.48
CA PRO A 59 23.66 -24.29 -13.30
C PRO A 59 24.40 -24.18 -14.63
N ALA A 60 25.34 -23.23 -14.71
CA ALA A 60 26.13 -22.97 -15.92
C ALA A 60 26.97 -24.20 -16.31
N ALA A 61 26.87 -24.61 -17.59
CA ALA A 61 27.65 -25.71 -18.12
C ALA A 61 29.14 -25.31 -18.27
N PRO A 62 30.09 -26.23 -18.00
CA PRO A 62 31.51 -25.91 -18.01
C PRO A 62 32.04 -25.56 -19.41
N ALA A 63 32.84 -24.49 -19.50
CA ALA A 63 33.38 -23.96 -20.75
C ALA A 63 34.40 -24.92 -21.39
N LYS A 64 34.25 -25.18 -22.69
CA LYS A 64 35.18 -26.00 -23.48
C LYS A 64 36.12 -25.07 -24.28
N LYS A 65 37.41 -25.42 -24.35
CA LYS A 65 38.35 -24.86 -25.31
C LYS A 65 38.34 -25.66 -26.60
#